data_AF-A0A2V8VN59-F1
#
_entry.id   AF-A0A2V8VN59-F1
#
_cell.length_a   1.000
_cell.length_b   1.000
_cell.length_c   1.000
_cell.angle_alpha   90.00
_cell.angle_beta   90.00
_cell.angle_gamma   90.00
#
_symmetry.space_group_name_H-M   'P 1'
#
loop_
_entity.id
_entity.type
_entity.pdbx_description
1 polymer ?
#
loop_
_entity_poly.entity_id
_entity_poly.type
_entity_poly.pdbx_seq_one_letter_code
_entity_poly.pdbx_strand_id
1 'polypeptide(L)'
;ELQKQLETAKASEQTLRAEMAQQAQQAAQQAQQVAQQVAQAQKEIEAIRNPPEDKPTCFDSDAKYGAEAIYIRGSVRAGNAQMSDHCRLGQLVEFSCIENPVGSGRFLVDSKIMDCPRGSRCVEGECLR
;
A
#
# COMPACT_ATOMS: atom_id res chain seq x y z
N GLU A 1 50.06 -19.03 -54.05
CA GLU A 1 48.95 -18.05 -53.94
C GLU A 1 47.63 -18.65 -53.48
N LEU A 2 47.02 -19.58 -54.22
CA LEU A 2 45.72 -20.20 -53.88
C LEU A 2 45.65 -20.84 -52.47
N GLN A 3 46.68 -21.58 -52.05
CA GLN A 3 46.73 -22.15 -50.69
C GLN A 3 46.71 -21.09 -49.58
N LYS A 4 47.45 -19.99 -49.77
CA LYS A 4 47.51 -18.88 -48.81
C LYS A 4 46.14 -18.18 -48.69
N GLN A 5 45.45 -18.01 -49.80
CA GLN A 5 44.09 -17.45 -49.82
C GLN A 5 43.09 -18.37 -49.12
N LEU A 6 43.20 -19.69 -49.31
CA LEU A 6 42.35 -20.68 -48.63
C LEU A 6 42.53 -20.66 -47.10
N GLU A 7 43.77 -20.58 -46.63
CA GLU A 7 44.05 -20.50 -45.19
C GLU A 7 43.54 -19.20 -44.56
N THR A 8 43.71 -18.08 -45.28
CA THR A 8 43.19 -16.77 -44.84
C THR A 8 41.66 -16.78 -44.74
N ALA A 9 40.98 -17.40 -45.72
CA ALA A 9 39.52 -17.52 -45.71
C ALA A 9 39.03 -18.38 -44.54
N LYS A 10 39.71 -19.51 -44.24
CA LYS A 10 39.38 -20.36 -43.09
C LYS A 10 39.55 -19.64 -41.74
N ALA A 11 40.63 -18.87 -41.60
CA ALA A 11 40.87 -18.07 -40.39
C ALA A 11 39.81 -16.97 -40.21
N SER A 12 39.42 -16.32 -41.31
CA SER A 12 38.34 -15.33 -41.31
C SER A 12 36.99 -15.96 -40.94
N GLU A 13 36.65 -17.13 -41.50
CA GLU A 13 35.42 -17.87 -41.16
C GLU A 13 35.38 -18.27 -39.67
N GLN A 14 36.50 -18.75 -39.12
CA GLN A 14 36.60 -19.07 -37.69
C GLN A 14 36.41 -17.83 -36.80
N THR A 15 36.99 -16.70 -37.19
CA THR A 15 36.85 -15.43 -36.46
C THR A 15 35.40 -14.97 -36.47
N LEU A 16 34.75 -14.98 -37.64
CA LEU A 16 33.35 -14.58 -37.78
C LEU A 16 32.41 -15.48 -36.96
N ARG A 17 32.69 -16.79 -36.90
CA ARG A 17 31.93 -17.74 -36.06
C ARG A 17 32.10 -17.44 -34.57
N ALA A 18 33.31 -17.11 -34.13
CA ALA A 18 33.57 -16.76 -32.74
C ALA A 18 32.84 -15.46 -32.34
N GLU A 19 32.88 -14.45 -33.21
CA GLU A 19 32.16 -13.17 -32.99
C GLU A 19 30.65 -13.38 -32.91
N MET A 20 30.05 -14.16 -33.83
CA MET A 20 28.62 -14.46 -33.76
C MET A 20 28.25 -15.25 -32.49
N ALA A 21 29.08 -16.20 -32.06
CA ALA A 21 28.84 -16.95 -30.83
C ALA A 21 28.89 -16.03 -29.60
N GLN A 22 29.85 -15.11 -29.55
CA GLN A 22 29.97 -14.12 -28.48
C GLN A 22 28.76 -13.17 -28.47
N GLN A 23 28.33 -12.69 -29.64
CA GLN A 23 27.17 -11.81 -29.76
C GLN A 23 25.88 -12.52 -29.33
N ALA A 24 25.70 -13.78 -29.71
CA ALA A 24 24.56 -14.60 -29.27
C ALA A 24 24.55 -14.80 -27.75
N GLN A 25 25.70 -15.03 -27.13
CA GLN A 25 25.82 -15.14 -25.67
C GLN A 25 25.47 -13.83 -24.96
N GLN A 26 25.97 -12.69 -25.46
CA GLN A 26 25.64 -11.37 -24.90
C GLN A 26 24.15 -11.06 -25.02
N ALA A 27 23.55 -11.33 -26.18
CA ALA A 27 22.11 -11.15 -26.38
C ALA A 27 21.28 -12.03 -25.44
N ALA A 28 21.70 -13.29 -25.22
CA ALA A 28 21.02 -14.18 -24.28
C ALA A 28 21.11 -13.69 -22.83
N GLN A 29 22.28 -13.19 -22.40
CA GLN A 29 22.46 -12.60 -21.07
C GLN A 29 21.59 -11.35 -20.87
N GLN A 30 21.55 -10.46 -21.87
CA GLN A 30 20.74 -9.26 -21.83
C GLN A 30 19.24 -9.60 -21.78
N ALA A 31 18.79 -10.59 -22.56
CA ALA A 31 17.41 -11.06 -22.52
C ALA A 31 17.02 -11.62 -21.15
N GLN A 32 17.92 -12.37 -20.50
CA GLN A 32 17.69 -12.87 -19.13
C GLN A 32 17.58 -11.73 -18.11
N GLN A 33 18.44 -10.72 -18.19
CA GLN A 33 18.37 -9.55 -17.30
C GLN A 33 17.06 -8.78 -17.48
N VAL A 34 16.63 -8.54 -18.72
CA VAL A 34 15.36 -7.87 -19.01
C VAL A 34 14.18 -8.69 -18.48
N ALA A 35 14.18 -10.01 -18.67
CA ALA A 35 13.13 -10.88 -18.13
C ALA A 35 13.04 -10.80 -16.60
N GLN A 36 14.18 -10.74 -15.89
CA GLN A 36 14.20 -10.57 -14.44
C GLN A 36 13.67 -9.20 -14.01
N GLN A 37 14.06 -8.13 -14.70
CA GLN A 37 13.56 -6.78 -14.42
C GLN A 37 12.05 -6.68 -14.64
N VAL A 38 11.53 -7.26 -15.73
CA VAL A 38 10.09 -7.30 -16.01
C VAL A 38 9.35 -8.08 -14.93
N ALA A 39 9.86 -9.24 -14.51
CA ALA A 39 9.24 -10.04 -13.45
C ALA A 39 9.22 -9.29 -12.11
N GLN A 40 10.28 -8.53 -11.80
CA GLN A 40 10.35 -7.71 -10.58
C GLN A 40 9.35 -6.54 -10.65
N ALA A 41 9.32 -5.80 -11.75
CA ALA A 41 8.37 -4.70 -11.96
C ALA A 41 6.91 -5.19 -11.90
N GLN A 42 6.62 -6.38 -12.43
CA GLN A 42 5.29 -7.00 -12.31
C GLN A 42 4.91 -7.29 -10.85
N LYS A 43 5.85 -7.80 -10.03
CA LYS A 43 5.61 -7.99 -8.60
C LYS A 43 5.35 -6.69 -7.86
N GLU A 44 6.08 -5.62 -8.21
CA GLU A 44 5.89 -4.29 -7.61
C GLU A 44 4.53 -3.69 -8.00
N ILE A 45 4.13 -3.81 -9.27
CA ILE A 45 2.79 -3.39 -9.73
C ILE A 45 1.70 -4.18 -9.01
N GLU A 46 1.87 -5.49 -8.85
CA GLU A 46 0.90 -6.34 -8.15
C GLU A 46 0.83 -5.97 -6.66
N ALA A 47 1.95 -5.64 -6.02
CA ALA A 47 1.97 -5.15 -4.63
C ALA A 47 1.34 -3.76 -4.48
N ILE A 48 1.38 -2.89 -5.50
CA ILE A 48 0.64 -1.61 -5.50
C ILE A 48 -0.86 -1.87 -5.67
N ARG A 49 -1.22 -2.76 -6.61
CA ARG A 49 -2.60 -3.13 -6.89
C ARG A 49 -3.27 -3.82 -5.70
N ASN A 50 -2.51 -4.70 -5.04
CA ASN A 50 -2.89 -5.48 -3.89
C ASN A 50 -1.88 -5.23 -2.77
N PRO A 51 -1.97 -4.08 -2.07
CA PRO A 51 -1.08 -3.79 -0.96
C PRO A 51 -1.14 -4.93 0.05
N PRO A 52 -0.01 -5.39 0.60
CA PRO A 52 -0.02 -6.37 1.67
C PRO A 52 -1.03 -5.92 2.73
N GLU A 53 -1.84 -6.87 3.22
CA GLU A 53 -2.88 -6.63 4.21
C GLU A 53 -2.26 -6.28 5.58
N ASP A 54 -1.60 -5.13 5.68
CA ASP A 54 -1.73 -4.35 6.91
C ASP A 54 -3.17 -3.87 6.89
N LYS A 55 -4.11 -4.72 7.31
CA LYS A 55 -5.46 -4.26 7.63
C LYS A 55 -5.23 -3.08 8.59
N PRO A 56 -5.59 -1.84 8.23
CA PRO A 56 -5.65 -0.79 9.23
C PRO A 56 -6.70 -1.29 10.22
N THR A 57 -6.23 -1.88 11.31
CA THR A 57 -7.06 -2.31 12.42
C THR A 57 -7.46 -1.01 13.08
N CYS A 58 -8.52 -0.42 12.56
CA CYS A 58 -9.19 0.67 13.22
C CYS A 58 -9.88 0.04 14.43
N PHE A 59 -9.42 0.43 15.62
CA PHE A 59 -10.02 0.03 16.87
C PHE A 59 -10.70 1.24 17.47
N ASP A 60 -11.98 1.05 17.80
CA ASP A 60 -12.81 2.04 18.45
C ASP A 60 -13.20 1.52 19.84
N SER A 61 -12.82 2.26 20.89
CA SER A 61 -12.79 1.74 22.27
C SER A 61 -14.17 1.58 22.91
N ASP A 62 -15.17 2.28 22.38
CA ASP A 62 -16.54 2.36 22.86
C ASP A 62 -17.57 1.80 21.87
N ALA A 63 -17.16 1.40 20.66
CA ALA A 63 -18.02 0.75 19.65
C ALA A 63 -18.87 -0.42 20.19
N LYS A 64 -18.43 -1.07 21.28
CA LYS A 64 -19.21 -2.10 22.00
C LYS A 64 -20.55 -1.61 22.57
N TYR A 65 -20.73 -0.30 22.73
CA TYR A 65 -21.97 0.33 23.19
C TYR A 65 -22.95 0.62 22.03
N GLY A 66 -22.59 0.27 20.79
CA GLY A 66 -23.47 0.41 19.63
C GLY A 66 -23.83 1.87 19.37
N ALA A 67 -25.12 2.16 19.19
CA ALA A 67 -25.59 3.51 18.87
C ALA A 67 -25.32 4.56 19.96
N GLU A 68 -25.11 4.13 21.21
CA GLU A 68 -24.81 5.03 22.33
C GLU A 68 -23.33 5.39 22.42
N ALA A 69 -22.44 4.72 21.68
CA ALA A 69 -21.02 5.01 21.65
C ALA A 69 -20.75 6.50 21.36
N ILE A 70 -21.54 7.09 20.46
CA ILE A 70 -21.44 8.48 19.99
C ILE A 70 -21.58 9.58 21.06
N TYR A 71 -21.87 9.22 22.31
CA TYR A 71 -22.02 10.15 23.44
C TYR A 71 -21.12 9.79 24.63
N ILE A 72 -20.38 8.68 24.54
CA ILE A 72 -19.51 8.15 25.58
C ILE A 72 -18.09 8.55 25.22
N ARG A 73 -17.24 8.77 26.22
CA ARG A 73 -15.84 9.07 25.96
C ARG A 73 -15.13 7.83 25.43
N GLY A 74 -14.58 7.96 24.23
CA GLY A 74 -13.83 6.93 23.55
C GLY A 74 -12.52 7.42 22.97
N SER A 75 -11.97 6.56 22.11
CA SER A 75 -10.74 6.79 21.37
C SER A 75 -10.65 5.81 20.21
N VAL A 76 -10.12 6.32 19.10
CA VAL A 76 -9.86 5.55 17.90
C VAL A 76 -8.37 5.38 17.71
N ARG A 77 -7.94 4.15 17.42
CA ARG A 77 -6.58 3.83 16.98
C ARG A 77 -6.61 3.27 15.57
N ALA A 78 -5.92 3.91 14.63
CA ALA A 78 -5.76 3.44 13.25
C ALA A 78 -4.28 3.47 12.85
N GLY A 79 -3.65 2.30 12.78
CA GLY A 79 -2.20 2.20 12.59
C GLY A 79 -1.46 2.90 13.74
N ASN A 80 -0.64 3.90 13.39
CA ASN A 80 0.14 4.70 14.35
C ASN A 80 -0.59 5.95 14.86
N ALA A 81 -1.79 6.24 14.37
CA ALA A 81 -2.58 7.38 14.81
C ALA A 81 -3.51 6.96 15.96
N GLN A 82 -3.60 7.82 16.98
CA GLN A 82 -4.58 7.71 18.06
C GLN A 82 -5.29 9.06 18.22
N MET A 83 -6.61 9.00 18.29
CA MET A 83 -7.50 10.16 18.41
C MET A 83 -8.47 9.88 19.57
N SER A 84 -8.91 10.92 20.26
CA SER A 84 -9.82 10.79 21.41
C SER A 84 -10.91 11.82 21.33
N ASP A 85 -12.10 11.44 21.79
CA ASP A 85 -13.26 12.32 21.76
C ASP A 85 -13.02 13.48 22.69
N HIS A 86 -13.52 14.65 22.28
CA HIS A 86 -13.30 15.87 23.02
C HIS A 86 -14.42 16.87 22.80
N CYS A 87 -14.50 17.84 23.70
CA CYS A 87 -15.46 18.92 23.59
C CYS A 87 -14.85 20.11 22.85
N ARG A 88 -15.54 20.59 21.83
CA ARG A 88 -15.20 21.81 21.09
C ARG A 88 -16.38 22.76 21.12
N LEU A 89 -16.21 23.91 21.76
CA LEU A 89 -17.27 24.95 21.86
C LEU A 89 -18.59 24.41 22.44
N GLY A 90 -18.52 23.47 23.38
CA GLY A 90 -19.69 22.82 23.99
C GLY A 90 -20.30 21.67 23.19
N GLN A 91 -19.83 21.43 21.97
CA GLN A 91 -20.23 20.30 21.13
C GLN A 91 -19.25 19.13 21.31
N LEU A 92 -19.75 17.91 21.14
CA LEU A 92 -18.93 16.70 21.15
C LEU A 92 -18.31 16.49 19.77
N VAL A 93 -16.99 16.28 19.73
CA VAL A 93 -16.27 15.78 18.57
C VAL A 93 -16.00 14.30 18.82
N GLU A 94 -16.77 13.47 18.13
CA GLU A 94 -16.74 12.02 18.19
C GLU A 94 -15.86 11.47 17.07
N PHE A 95 -14.90 10.60 17.39
CA PHE A 95 -14.12 9.85 16.41
C PHE A 95 -14.58 8.41 16.38
N SER A 96 -14.78 7.85 15.18
CA SER A 96 -15.20 6.46 15.02
C SER A 96 -14.50 5.75 13.88
N CYS A 97 -14.50 4.42 13.93
CA CYS A 97 -14.02 3.58 12.84
C CYS A 97 -15.13 3.29 11.84
N ILE A 98 -15.03 3.84 10.63
CA ILE A 98 -15.98 3.58 9.54
C ILE A 98 -15.37 2.68 8.48
N GLU A 99 -16.16 1.81 7.87
CA GLU A 99 -15.71 1.08 6.69
C GLU A 99 -15.51 2.04 5.52
N ASN A 100 -14.42 1.87 4.77
CA ASN A 100 -14.15 2.65 3.58
C ASN A 100 -15.32 2.49 2.59
N PRO A 101 -15.97 3.59 2.17
CA PRO A 101 -17.17 3.55 1.33
C PRO A 101 -16.96 2.92 -0.05
N VAL A 102 -15.70 2.72 -0.48
CA VAL A 102 -15.35 1.98 -1.71
C VAL A 102 -15.45 0.45 -1.50
N GLY A 103 -15.81 -0.03 -0.32
CA GLY A 103 -15.99 -1.46 -0.03
C GLY A 103 -14.68 -2.23 0.03
N SER A 104 -13.58 -1.56 0.41
CA SER A 104 -12.24 -2.16 0.39
C SER A 104 -11.95 -3.07 1.59
N GLY A 105 -12.91 -3.29 2.51
CA GLY A 105 -12.69 -3.99 3.79
C GLY A 105 -11.67 -3.30 4.70
N ARG A 106 -11.39 -2.01 4.46
CA ARG A 106 -10.47 -1.18 5.26
C ARG A 106 -11.30 -0.22 6.07
N PHE A 107 -10.89 0.02 7.31
CA PHE A 107 -11.52 1.02 8.17
C PHE A 107 -10.73 2.31 8.16
N LEU A 108 -11.44 3.43 8.15
CA LEU A 108 -10.90 4.79 8.24
C LEU A 108 -11.38 5.42 9.54
N VAL A 109 -10.62 6.40 10.04
CA VAL A 109 -11.10 7.26 11.13
C VAL A 109 -11.97 8.35 10.53
N ASP A 110 -13.19 8.47 11.02
CA ASP A 110 -14.08 9.59 10.72
C ASP A 110 -14.33 10.41 11.99
N SER A 111 -14.79 11.64 11.83
CA SER A 111 -15.14 12.52 12.92
C SER A 111 -16.52 13.14 12.72
N LYS A 112 -17.33 13.15 13.77
CA LYS A 112 -18.63 13.82 13.79
C LYS A 112 -18.67 14.87 14.88
N ILE A 113 -19.14 16.07 14.52
CA ILE A 113 -19.39 17.13 15.49
C ILE A 113 -20.90 17.14 15.75
N MET A 114 -21.30 17.02 17.01
CA MET A 114 -22.71 16.94 17.38
C MET A 114 -23.01 17.62 18.72
N ASP A 115 -24.25 18.09 18.84
CA ASP A 115 -24.77 18.60 20.10
C ASP A 115 -25.12 17.45 21.04
N CYS A 116 -24.89 17.64 22.34
CA CYS A 116 -25.34 16.68 23.34
C CYS A 116 -26.88 16.63 23.42
N PRO A 117 -27.45 15.47 23.81
CA PRO A 117 -28.88 15.34 24.03
C PRO A 117 -29.41 16.38 25.02
N ARG A 118 -30.70 16.73 24.89
CA ARG A 118 -31.32 17.77 25.72
C ARG A 118 -31.13 17.47 27.21
N GLY A 119 -30.60 18.46 27.93
CA GLY A 119 -30.32 18.35 29.37
C GLY A 119 -28.96 17.77 29.70
N SER A 120 -28.12 17.48 28.70
CA SER A 120 -26.71 17.13 28.86
C SER A 120 -25.82 18.23 28.28
N ARG A 121 -24.55 18.23 28.68
CA ARG A 121 -23.47 19.09 28.16
C ARG A 121 -22.24 18.24 27.86
N CYS A 122 -21.44 18.67 26.90
CA CYS A 122 -20.18 18.01 26.63
C CYS A 122 -19.19 18.32 27.76
N VAL A 123 -18.63 17.28 28.37
CA VAL A 123 -17.57 17.33 29.37
C VAL A 123 -16.51 16.31 29.00
N GLU A 124 -15.26 16.74 28.81
CA GLU A 124 -14.11 15.85 28.53
C GLU A 124 -14.29 14.79 27.42
N GLY A 125 -15.12 15.08 26.40
CA GLY A 125 -15.37 14.14 25.30
C GLY A 125 -16.53 13.18 25.53
N GLU A 126 -17.45 13.49 26.44
CA GLU A 126 -18.70 12.76 26.63
C GLU A 126 -19.87 13.69 26.96
N CYS A 127 -21.10 13.23 26.76
CA CYS A 127 -22.31 14.00 27.07
C CYS A 127 -22.87 13.62 28.45
N LEU A 128 -22.69 14.50 29.45
CA LEU A 128 -23.12 14.31 30.83
C LEU A 128 -24.30 15.22 31.20
N ARG A 129 -25.21 14.73 32.06
CA ARG A 129 -26.33 15.52 32.62
C ARG A 129 -25.88 16.49 33.71
#